data_AF-A0AAX0QUM5-F1
#
_entry.id   AF-A0AAX0QUM5-F1
#
_cell.length_a   1.000
_cell.length_b   1.000
_cell.length_c   1.000
_cell.angle_alpha   90.00
_cell.angle_beta   90.00
_cell.angle_gamma   90.00
#
_symmetry.space_group_name_H-M   'P 1'
#
loop_
_entity.id
_entity.type
_entity.pdbx_description
1 polymer ?
#
loop_
_entity_poly.entity_id
_entity_poly.type
_entity_poly.pdbx_seq_one_letter_code
_entity_poly.pdbx_strand_id
1 'polypeptide(L)' 'MIKILDTLIFICVIVLGSKYVIQSANTIFDLNLRWYFLEDVPYLSLILTILIFVLYILSEYLKEKSSKAKE' A
#
# COMPACT_ATOMS: atom_id res chain seq x y z
N MET A 1 -13.25 -13.35 2.75
CA MET A 1 -11.97 -13.06 3.42
C MET A 1 -10.98 -12.40 2.47
N ILE A 2 -10.72 -12.96 1.28
CA ILE A 2 -9.77 -12.41 0.26
C ILE A 2 -10.11 -10.97 -0.17
N LYS A 3 -11.40 -10.61 -0.27
CA LYS A 3 -11.83 -9.24 -0.62
C LYS A 3 -11.30 -8.15 0.33
N ILE A 4 -11.27 -8.41 1.65
CA ILE A 4 -10.74 -7.43 2.62
C ILE A 4 -9.23 -7.25 2.41
N LEU A 5 -8.51 -8.35 2.14
CA LEU A 5 -7.07 -8.33 1.93
C LEU A 5 -6.70 -7.55 0.66
N ASP A 6 -7.46 -7.77 -0.42
CA ASP A 6 -7.35 -7.00 -1.67
C ASP A 6 -7.61 -5.51 -1.46
N THR A 7 -8.69 -5.16 -0.74
CA THR A 7 -9.00 -3.76 -0.39
C THR A 7 -7.88 -3.13 0.45
N LEU A 8 -7.29 -3.86 1.38
CA LEU A 8 -6.22 -3.36 2.23
C LEU A 8 -4.94 -3.11 1.42
N ILE A 9 -4.59 -4.01 0.51
CA ILE A 9 -3.48 -3.83 -0.44
C ILE A 9 -3.71 -2.58 -1.29
N PHE A 10 -4.93 -2.40 -1.80
CA PHE A 10 -5.28 -1.25 -2.62
C PHE A 10 -5.15 0.08 -1.86
N ILE A 11 -5.65 0.15 -0.63
CA ILE A 11 -5.49 1.32 0.26
C ILE A 11 -4.01 1.62 0.49
N CYS A 12 -3.21 0.58 0.73
CA CYS A 12 -1.77 0.68 0.93
C CYS A 12 -1.04 1.29 -0.29
N VAL A 13 -1.41 0.86 -1.50
CA VAL A 13 -0.88 1.40 -2.76
C VAL A 13 -1.27 2.86 -2.95
N ILE A 14 -2.51 3.24 -2.62
CA ILE A 14 -2.96 4.64 -2.66
C ILE A 14 -2.15 5.49 -1.68
N VAL A 15 -1.92 4.99 -0.47
CA VAL A 15 -1.11 5.71 0.54
C VAL A 15 0.32 5.92 0.02
N LEU A 16 0.98 4.91 -0.52
CA LEU A 16 2.31 5.09 -1.12
C LEU A 16 2.30 6.04 -2.32
N GLY A 17 1.30 5.93 -3.19
CA GLY A 17 1.13 6.81 -4.35
C GLY A 17 0.93 8.28 -3.93
N SER A 18 0.18 8.53 -2.86
CA SER A 18 -0.04 9.88 -2.35
C SER A 18 1.25 10.56 -1.90
N LYS A 19 2.25 9.82 -1.40
CA LYS A 19 3.60 10.33 -1.12
C LYS A 19 4.24 10.95 -2.36
N TYR A 20 4.24 10.17 -3.45
CA TYR A 20 4.87 10.55 -4.70
C TYR A 20 4.14 11.73 -5.34
N VAL A 21 2.81 11.75 -5.24
CA VAL A 21 1.99 12.87 -5.70
C VAL A 21 2.31 14.13 -4.91
N ILE A 22 2.41 14.07 -3.58
CA ILE A 22 2.75 15.22 -2.74
C ILE A 22 4.17 15.70 -3.01
N GLN A 23 5.14 14.80 -3.14
CA GLN A 23 6.51 15.16 -3.49
C GLN A 23 6.60 15.81 -4.88
N SER A 24 5.86 15.28 -5.85
CA SER A 24 5.79 15.85 -7.20
C SER A 24 5.10 17.22 -7.18
N ALA A 25 4.02 17.36 -6.41
CA ALA A 25 3.31 18.63 -6.24
C ALA A 25 4.21 19.68 -5.55
N ASN A 26 5.01 19.30 -4.55
CA ASN A 26 6.01 20.19 -3.95
C ASN A 26 7.03 20.66 -4.99
N THR A 27 7.47 19.75 -5.87
CA THR A 27 8.48 20.08 -6.89
C THR A 27 7.91 20.95 -8.00
N ILE A 28 6.64 20.77 -8.38
CA ILE A 28 5.99 21.46 -9.50
C ILE A 28 5.41 22.81 -9.09
N PHE A 29 4.78 22.88 -7.91
CA PHE A 29 4.07 24.08 -7.45
C PHE A 29 4.84 24.88 -6.41
N ASP A 30 6.05 24.45 -6.02
CA ASP A 30 6.84 25.01 -4.91
C ASP A 30 6.07 25.06 -3.57
N LEU A 31 4.97 24.32 -3.50
CA LEU A 31 4.16 24.22 -2.31
C LEU A 31 4.93 23.40 -1.28
N ASN A 32 4.98 23.83 -0.03
CA ASN A 32 5.63 23.06 1.04
C ASN A 32 4.62 22.14 1.73
N LEU A 33 3.92 21.30 0.96
CA LEU A 33 2.95 20.36 1.52
C LEU A 33 3.72 19.35 2.37
N ARG A 34 3.52 19.45 3.69
CA ARG A 34 3.98 18.42 4.61
C ARG A 34 3.02 17.25 4.57
N TRP A 35 3.58 16.06 4.41
CA TRP A 35 2.77 14.85 4.39
C TRP A 35 2.50 14.39 5.83
N TYR A 36 1.56 15.09 6.48
CA TYR A 36 1.23 14.94 7.90
C TYR A 36 0.87 13.50 8.33
N PHE A 37 0.49 12.62 7.41
CA PHE A 37 0.10 11.25 7.73
C PHE A 37 1.28 10.29 7.92
N LEU A 38 2.44 10.59 7.30
CA LEU A 38 3.58 9.67 7.23
C LEU A 38 4.92 10.29 7.68
N GLU A 39 4.94 11.59 7.98
CA GLU A 39 6.14 12.31 8.45
C GLU A 39 6.52 11.92 9.90
N ASP A 40 5.54 11.58 10.73
CA ASP A 40 5.73 11.22 12.15
C ASP A 40 6.30 9.80 12.36
N VAL A 41 6.19 8.92 11.36
CA VAL A 41 6.61 7.52 11.48
C VAL A 41 7.80 7.24 10.56
N PRO A 42 9.04 7.25 11.07
CA PRO A 42 10.21 6.95 10.28
C PRO A 42 10.11 5.51 9.73
N TYR A 43 10.60 5.31 8.50
CA TYR A 43 10.59 4.01 7.80
C TYR A 43 9.19 3.44 7.45
N LEU A 44 8.09 4.17 7.71
CA LEU A 44 6.75 3.64 7.42
C LEU A 44 6.61 3.25 5.95
N SER A 45 7.14 4.04 5.02
CA SER A 45 7.13 3.74 3.58
C SER A 45 7.75 2.37 3.25
N LEU A 46 8.84 2.01 3.94
CA LEU A 46 9.59 0.77 3.73
C LEU A 46 8.83 -0.40 4.36
N ILE A 47 8.32 -0.22 5.59
CA ILE A 47 7.47 -1.18 6.29
C ILE A 47 6.20 -1.45 5.48
N LEU A 48 5.56 -0.42 4.94
CA LEU A 48 4.35 -0.53 4.13
C LEU A 48 4.61 -1.29 2.83
N THR A 49 5.77 -1.06 2.20
CA THR A 49 6.19 -1.79 0.99
C THR A 49 6.38 -3.28 1.28
N ILE A 50 7.09 -3.63 2.36
CA ILE A 50 7.28 -5.03 2.78
C ILE A 50 5.94 -5.67 3.12
N LEU A 51 5.08 -4.95 3.85
CA LEU A 51 3.76 -5.43 4.24
C LEU A 51 2.88 -5.71 3.02
N ILE A 52 2.85 -4.81 2.03
CA ILE A 52 2.12 -5.03 0.76
C ILE A 52 2.60 -6.30 0.07
N PHE A 53 3.91 -6.50 0.00
CA PHE A 53 4.50 -7.65 -0.67
C PHE A 53 4.09 -8.97 0.01
N VAL A 54 4.15 -9.01 1.35
CA VAL A 54 3.72 -10.17 2.14
C VAL A 54 2.22 -10.42 2.01
N LEU A 55 1.39 -9.37 2.07
CA LEU A 55 -0.07 -9.49 1.92
C LEU A 55 -0.45 -9.93 0.50
N TYR A 56 0.26 -9.48 -0.53
CA TYR A 56 0.05 -9.87 -1.91
C TYR A 56 0.34 -11.36 -2.12
N ILE A 57 1.51 -11.84 -1.66
CA ILE A 57 1.88 -13.26 -1.72
C ILE A 57 0.87 -14.11 -0.95
N LEU A 58 0.47 -13.67 0.25
CA LEU A 58 -0.52 -14.36 1.05
C LEU A 58 -1.90 -14.39 0.36
N SER A 59 -2.28 -13.32 -0.34
CA SER A 59 -3.52 -13.25 -1.10
C SER A 59 -3.52 -14.23 -2.27
N GLU A 60 -2.44 -14.28 -3.07
CA GLU A 60 -2.32 -15.24 -4.17
C GLU A 60 -2.36 -16.69 -3.66
N TYR A 61 -1.62 -16.99 -2.60
CA TYR A 61 -1.60 -18.33 -2.01
C TYR A 61 -2.99 -18.77 -1.50
N LEU A 62 -3.70 -17.87 -0.82
CA LEU A 62 -5.06 -18.14 -0.34
C LEU A 62 -6.08 -18.27 -1.49
N LYS A 63 -5.89 -17.49 -2.57
CA LYS A 63 -6.73 -17.55 -3.77
C LYS A 63 -6.56 -18.89 -4.49
N GLU A 64 -5.34 -19.38 -4.62
CA GLU A 64 -5.07 -20.71 -5.18
C GLU A 64 -5.71 -21.82 -4.31
N LYS A 65 -5.52 -21.76 -2.99
CA LYS A 65 -6.07 -22.77 -2.08
C LYS A 65 -7.60 -22.78 -2.07
N SER A 66 -8.24 -21.62 -2.14
CA SER A 66 -9.70 -21.51 -2.23
C SER A 66 -10.27 -22.01 -3.56
N SER A 67 -9.47 -22.00 -4.64
CA SER A 67 -9.88 -22.52 -5.94
C SER A 67 -9.83 -24.05 -5.94
N LYS A 68 -8.78 -24.64 -5.35
CA LYS A 68 -8.59 -26.10 -5.25
C LYS A 68 -9.51 -26.80 -4.25
N ALA A 69 -10.11 -26.07 -3.31
CA ALA A 69 -11.07 -26.63 -2.35
C ALA A 69 -12.50 -26.75 -2.90
N LYS A 70 -12.75 -26.31 -4.14
CA LYS A 70 -14.06 -26.38 -4.82
C LYS A 70 -14.12 -27.42 -5.94
N GLU A 71 -13.02 -28.14 -6.15
CA GLU A 71 -12.88 -29.27 -7.08
C GLU A 71 -12.89 -30.57 -6.27
#